data_AF-A0A7X7D8U5-F1
#
_entry.id   AF-A0A7X7D8U5-F1
#
_cell.length_a   1.000
_cell.length_b   1.000
_cell.length_c   1.000
_cell.angle_alpha   90.00
_cell.angle_beta   90.00
_cell.angle_gamma   90.00
#
_symmetry.space_group_name_H-M   'P 1'
#
loop_
_entity.id
_entity.type
_entity.pdbx_description
1 polymer ?
#
loop_
_entity_poly.entity_id
_entity_poly.type
_entity_poly.pdbx_seq_one_letter_code
_entity_poly.pdbx_strand_id
1 'polypeptide(L)'
;MRWEYEPHTFVLSRGDDGHPTSAFSPDFWLPDHGRYLEVTTLNQKLVTRKNRKLRRLREMHPEIDVSLVYQRDYLQLLVRFGLEPPEQLTDLEARSPAGEPLGLLGLGTFPFRGGADATDHSVA
;
A
#
# COMPACT_ATOMS: atom_id res chain seq x y z
N MET A 1 11.96 -0.43 12.98
CA MET A 1 10.64 -0.10 12.41
C MET A 1 9.69 -1.22 12.77
N ARG A 2 8.55 -0.92 13.40
CA ARG A 2 7.56 -1.92 13.84
C ARG A 2 6.42 -2.03 12.82
N TRP A 3 5.96 -3.25 12.59
CA TRP A 3 4.78 -3.55 11.77
C TRP A 3 4.03 -4.74 12.36
N GLU A 4 2.73 -4.79 12.11
CA GLU A 4 1.83 -5.86 12.56
C GLU A 4 1.00 -6.36 11.38
N TYR A 5 0.81 -7.68 11.28
CA TYR A 5 0.05 -8.33 10.21
C TYR A 5 -1.42 -8.51 10.61
N GLU A 6 -2.33 -8.01 9.78
CA GLU A 6 -3.79 -8.05 9.98
C GLU A 6 -4.29 -7.79 11.43
N PRO A 7 -3.75 -6.80 12.18
CA PRO A 7 -4.12 -6.64 13.59
C PRO A 7 -5.54 -6.09 13.79
N HIS A 8 -6.12 -5.47 12.77
CA HIS A 8 -7.37 -4.71 12.89
C HIS A 8 -8.35 -5.06 11.76
N THR A 9 -9.64 -5.13 12.10
CA THR A 9 -10.74 -5.36 11.16
C THR A 9 -11.84 -4.32 11.38
N PHE A 10 -12.25 -3.67 10.30
CA PHE A 10 -13.28 -2.63 10.30
C PHE A 10 -14.56 -3.15 9.67
N VAL A 11 -15.65 -3.14 10.43
CA VAL A 11 -16.98 -3.53 9.91
C VAL A 11 -17.58 -2.35 9.15
N LEU A 12 -17.85 -2.53 7.86
CA LEU A 12 -18.35 -1.50 6.94
C LEU A 12 -19.86 -1.55 6.72
N SER A 13 -20.49 -2.69 7.04
CA SER A 13 -21.93 -2.90 6.95
C SER A 13 -22.36 -4.06 7.85
N ARG A 14 -23.59 -3.98 8.36
CA ARG A 14 -24.26 -5.05 9.11
C ARG A 14 -25.61 -5.36 8.47
N GLY A 15 -26.06 -6.61 8.60
CA GLY A 15 -27.41 -7.02 8.21
C GLY A 15 -28.46 -6.67 9.27
N ASP A 16 -29.71 -6.96 8.98
CA ASP A 16 -30.85 -6.71 9.88
C ASP A 16 -30.77 -7.55 11.17
N ASP A 17 -30.04 -8.67 11.11
CA ASP A 17 -29.69 -9.53 12.24
C ASP A 17 -28.52 -9.01 13.08
N GLY A 18 -27.93 -7.87 12.70
CA GLY A 18 -26.77 -7.26 13.35
C GLY A 18 -25.43 -7.89 12.99
N HIS A 19 -25.40 -8.94 12.17
CA HIS A 19 -24.16 -9.60 11.77
C HIS A 19 -23.40 -8.79 10.71
N PRO A 20 -22.05 -8.73 10.75
CA PRO A 20 -21.25 -8.06 9.73
C PRO A 20 -21.48 -8.66 8.33
N THR A 21 -21.98 -7.84 7.39
CA THR A 21 -22.17 -8.24 5.98
C THR A 21 -21.02 -7.79 5.09
N SER A 22 -20.24 -6.81 5.55
CA SER A 22 -19.01 -6.37 4.90
C SER A 22 -18.01 -5.86 5.92
N ALA A 23 -16.76 -6.28 5.80
CA ALA A 23 -15.65 -5.80 6.60
C ALA A 23 -14.40 -5.60 5.74
N PHE A 24 -13.46 -4.82 6.26
CA PHE A 24 -12.15 -4.56 5.67
C PHE A 24 -11.06 -4.75 6.71
N SER A 25 -10.08 -5.58 6.39
CA SER A 25 -8.95 -5.93 7.25
C SER A 25 -7.69 -5.60 6.47
N PRO A 26 -6.99 -4.50 6.78
CA PRO A 26 -5.76 -4.15 6.07
C PRO A 26 -4.67 -5.18 6.34
N ASP A 27 -3.86 -5.47 5.33
CA ASP A 27 -2.76 -6.45 5.45
C ASP A 27 -1.75 -6.05 6.55
N PHE A 28 -1.42 -4.76 6.67
CA PHE A 28 -0.42 -4.27 7.64
C PHE A 28 -0.85 -3.01 8.39
N TRP A 29 -0.42 -2.92 9.65
CA TRP A 29 -0.43 -1.69 10.46
C TRP A 29 1.00 -1.24 10.72
N LEU A 30 1.25 0.07 10.59
CA LEU A 30 2.53 0.71 10.90
C LEU A 30 2.35 1.67 12.09
N PRO A 31 2.51 1.20 13.34
CA PRO A 31 2.27 2.01 14.54
C PRO A 31 3.09 3.30 14.56
N ASP A 32 4.35 3.21 14.13
CA ASP A 32 5.28 4.33 14.15
C ASP A 32 4.87 5.46 13.18
N HIS A 33 3.97 5.18 12.23
CA HIS A 33 3.52 6.10 11.18
C HIS A 33 2.01 6.40 11.27
N GLY A 34 1.29 5.73 12.18
CA GLY A 34 -0.16 5.89 12.33
C GLY A 34 -0.96 5.51 11.09
N ARG A 35 -0.49 4.58 10.25
CA ARG A 35 -1.15 4.22 8.99
C ARG A 35 -1.22 2.72 8.72
N TYR A 36 -2.20 2.34 7.90
CA TYR A 36 -2.36 0.99 7.37
C TYR A 36 -1.85 0.89 5.94
N LEU A 37 -1.37 -0.30 5.58
CA LEU A 37 -1.05 -0.67 4.21
C LEU A 37 -1.89 -1.88 3.78
N GLU A 38 -2.34 -1.81 2.54
CA GLU A 38 -3.05 -2.89 1.85
C GLU A 38 -2.27 -3.23 0.58
N VAL A 39 -1.69 -4.42 0.52
CA VAL A 39 -0.95 -4.91 -0.64
C VAL A 39 -1.94 -5.49 -1.64
N THR A 40 -1.81 -5.12 -2.92
CA THR A 40 -2.65 -5.66 -3.99
C THR A 40 -1.81 -6.17 -5.15
N THR A 41 -1.84 -7.49 -5.34
CA THR A 41 -1.08 -8.27 -6.34
C THR A 41 -1.80 -8.42 -7.70
N LEU A 42 -2.68 -7.49 -8.07
CA LEU A 42 -3.38 -7.40 -9.37
C LEU A 42 -4.38 -8.52 -9.72
N ASN A 43 -5.67 -8.18 -9.53
CA ASN A 43 -6.72 -8.41 -10.52
C ASN A 43 -7.61 -7.16 -10.51
N GLN A 44 -7.78 -6.51 -11.66
CA GLN A 44 -8.58 -5.26 -11.79
C GLN A 44 -9.98 -5.36 -11.16
N LYS A 45 -10.62 -6.54 -11.25
CA LYS A 45 -11.94 -6.78 -10.62
C LYS A 45 -11.87 -6.77 -9.09
N LEU A 46 -10.79 -7.31 -8.51
CA LEU A 46 -10.58 -7.31 -7.06
C LEU A 46 -10.21 -5.91 -6.55
N VAL A 47 -9.41 -5.17 -7.31
CA VAL A 47 -9.08 -3.76 -7.03
C VAL A 47 -10.35 -2.91 -6.94
N THR A 48 -11.30 -3.08 -7.86
CA THR A 48 -12.59 -2.36 -7.82
C THR A 48 -13.38 -2.64 -6.52
N ARG A 49 -13.40 -3.90 -6.06
CA ARG A 49 -14.08 -4.26 -4.80
C ARG A 49 -13.34 -3.71 -3.58
N LYS A 50 -12.01 -3.79 -3.53
CA LYS A 50 -11.18 -3.21 -2.46
C LYS A 50 -11.36 -1.68 -2.40
N ASN A 51 -11.31 -1.00 -3.54
CA ASN A 51 -11.53 0.45 -3.62
C ASN A 51 -12.90 0.88 -3.10
N ARG A 52 -13.95 0.10 -3.37
CA ARG A 52 -15.29 0.37 -2.81
C ARG A 52 -15.29 0.26 -1.28
N LYS A 53 -14.63 -0.76 -0.73
CA LYS A 53 -14.49 -0.93 0.72
C LYS A 53 -13.67 0.21 1.33
N LEU A 54 -12.56 0.62 0.72
CA LEU A 54 -11.75 1.76 1.19
C LEU A 54 -12.51 3.08 1.16
N ARG A 55 -13.30 3.35 0.11
CA ARG A 55 -14.13 4.56 0.05
C ARG A 55 -15.11 4.59 1.23
N ARG A 56 -15.78 3.47 1.49
CA ARG A 56 -16.70 3.36 2.62
C ARG A 56 -16.00 3.43 3.98
N LEU A 57 -14.81 2.86 4.10
CA LEU A 57 -13.98 3.00 5.30
C LEU A 57 -13.68 4.49 5.55
N ARG A 58 -13.24 5.23 4.53
CA ARG A 58 -12.94 6.67 4.65
C ARG A 58 -14.16 7.52 4.95
N GLU A 59 -15.34 7.11 4.48
CA GLU A 59 -16.62 7.76 4.83
C GLU A 59 -16.98 7.54 6.31
N MET A 60 -16.75 6.34 6.85
CA MET A 60 -17.12 5.96 8.21
C MET A 60 -16.05 6.32 9.26
N HIS A 61 -14.79 6.27 8.86
CA HIS A 61 -13.60 6.43 9.68
C HIS A 61 -12.59 7.35 8.97
N PRO A 62 -12.89 8.65 8.87
CA PRO A 62 -12.02 9.62 8.20
C PRO A 62 -10.65 9.77 8.86
N GLU A 63 -10.51 9.39 10.14
CA GLU A 63 -9.27 9.38 10.90
C GLU A 63 -8.29 8.27 10.49
N ILE A 64 -8.75 7.25 9.77
CA ILE A 64 -7.93 6.10 9.40
C ILE A 64 -7.23 6.36 8.07
N ASP A 65 -5.89 6.44 8.11
CA ASP A 65 -5.07 6.45 6.90
C ASP A 65 -4.77 5.02 6.43
N VAL A 66 -5.26 4.67 5.23
CA VAL A 66 -4.97 3.41 4.54
C VAL A 66 -4.44 3.70 3.15
N SER A 67 -3.31 3.08 2.81
CA SER A 67 -2.73 3.15 1.47
C SER A 67 -2.65 1.81 0.78
N LEU A 68 -3.05 1.83 -0.49
CA LEU A 68 -2.95 0.69 -1.39
C LEU A 68 -1.57 0.68 -2.03
N VAL A 69 -0.85 -0.42 -1.85
CA VAL A 69 0.43 -0.67 -2.51
C VAL A 69 0.18 -1.61 -3.68
N TYR A 70 0.34 -1.10 -4.90
CA TYR A 70 0.24 -1.91 -6.11
C TYR A 70 1.57 -2.61 -6.39
N GLN A 71 1.49 -3.80 -6.97
CA GLN A 71 2.67 -4.57 -7.39
C GLN A 71 3.65 -3.76 -8.27
N ARG A 72 3.12 -2.92 -9.18
CA ARG A 72 3.96 -2.07 -10.04
C ARG A 72 4.68 -0.98 -9.25
N ASP A 73 4.03 -0.42 -8.24
CA ASP A 73 4.64 0.61 -7.38
C ASP A 73 5.72 -0.01 -6.48
N TYR A 74 5.51 -1.26 -6.04
CA TYR A 74 6.54 -2.05 -5.36
C TYR A 74 7.78 -2.26 -6.24
N LEU A 75 7.61 -2.63 -7.51
CA LEU A 75 8.71 -2.74 -8.48
C LEU A 75 9.49 -1.43 -8.65
N GLN A 76 8.77 -0.33 -8.82
CA GLN A 76 9.40 0.99 -8.92
C GLN A 76 10.16 1.36 -7.63
N LEU A 77 9.65 0.95 -6.47
CA LEU A 77 10.31 1.15 -5.19
C LEU A 77 11.63 0.36 -5.13
N LEU A 78 11.63 -0.91 -5.51
CA LEU A 78 12.84 -1.74 -5.55
C LEU A 78 13.92 -1.11 -6.43
N VAL A 79 13.56 -0.70 -7.65
CA VAL A 79 14.49 -0.03 -8.58
C VAL A 79 15.03 1.27 -7.96
N ARG A 80 14.18 2.09 -7.33
CA ARG A 80 14.61 3.35 -6.70
C ARG A 80 15.59 3.13 -5.55
N PHE A 81 15.46 2.03 -4.82
CA PHE A 81 16.35 1.67 -3.71
C PHE A 81 17.53 0.79 -4.14
N GLY A 82 17.72 0.56 -5.44
CA GLY A 82 18.83 -0.26 -5.97
C GLY A 82 18.72 -1.74 -5.64
N LEU A 83 17.50 -2.24 -5.40
CA LEU A 83 17.22 -3.63 -5.11
C LEU A 83 16.74 -4.34 -6.39
N GLU A 84 17.23 -5.56 -6.62
CA GLU A 84 16.78 -6.38 -7.73
C GLU A 84 15.33 -6.86 -7.51
N PRO A 85 14.49 -6.92 -8.56
CA PRO A 85 13.18 -7.54 -8.50
C PRO A 85 13.27 -9.01 -8.03
N PRO A 86 12.39 -9.47 -7.12
CA PRO A 86 12.37 -10.87 -6.73
C PRO A 86 11.99 -11.77 -7.92
N GLU A 87 12.64 -12.93 -8.05
CA GLU A 87 12.49 -13.86 -9.19
C GLU A 87 11.04 -14.26 -9.48
N GLN A 88 10.21 -14.40 -8.45
CA GLN A 88 8.78 -14.73 -8.57
C GLN A 88 7.96 -13.68 -9.33
N LEU A 89 8.49 -12.47 -9.47
CA LEU A 89 7.83 -11.33 -10.09
C LEU A 89 8.11 -11.23 -11.60
N THR A 90 9.31 -11.64 -12.01
CA THR A 90 9.73 -11.80 -13.41
C THR A 90 8.82 -12.80 -14.14
N ASP A 91 8.43 -13.87 -13.46
CA ASP A 91 7.51 -14.90 -13.98
C ASP A 91 6.05 -14.42 -14.13
N LEU A 92 5.63 -13.43 -13.32
CA LEU A 92 4.29 -12.85 -13.36
C LEU A 92 4.14 -11.84 -14.51
N GLU A 93 5.20 -11.07 -14.83
CA GLU A 93 5.23 -10.18 -16.01
C GLU A 93 5.16 -10.97 -17.33
N ALA A 94 5.85 -12.12 -17.40
CA ALA A 94 5.80 -13.01 -18.56
C ALA A 94 4.39 -13.55 -18.87
N ARG A 95 3.44 -13.43 -17.92
CA ARG A 95 2.08 -13.99 -18.00
C ARG A 95 0.97 -12.94 -18.19
N SER A 96 1.26 -11.64 -18.17
CA SER A 96 0.23 -10.58 -18.26
C SER A 96 0.44 -9.63 -19.45
N PRO A 97 -0.39 -9.69 -20.52
CA PRO A 97 -0.37 -8.70 -21.58
C PRO A 97 -1.23 -7.48 -21.22
N ALA A 98 -0.70 -6.29 -21.51
CA ALA A 98 -1.29 -4.94 -21.43
C ALA A 98 -1.54 -4.41 -20.00
N GLY A 99 -1.00 -3.26 -19.57
CA GLY A 99 -0.54 -2.10 -20.33
C GLY A 99 -1.52 -0.93 -20.20
N GLU A 100 -1.85 -0.49 -18.98
CA GLU A 100 -2.43 0.84 -18.74
C GLU A 100 -1.88 1.44 -17.43
N PRO A 101 -1.45 2.71 -17.43
CA PRO A 101 -1.05 3.41 -16.22
C PRO A 101 -2.29 4.01 -15.54
N LEU A 102 -2.81 3.33 -14.51
CA LEU A 102 -3.71 4.00 -13.56
C LEU A 102 -2.83 4.81 -12.61
N GLY A 103 -2.67 6.09 -12.92
CA GLY A 103 -2.00 7.04 -12.04
C GLY A 103 -2.68 7.06 -10.68
N LEU A 104 -1.98 6.65 -9.62
CA LEU A 104 -2.43 6.88 -8.25
C LEU A 104 -1.30 6.63 -7.24
N LEU A 105 -0.20 7.38 -7.37
CA LEU A 105 0.58 7.70 -6.17
C LEU A 105 -0.29 8.62 -5.29
N GLY A 106 -1.19 8.00 -4.52
CA GLY A 106 -1.76 8.54 -3.29
C GLY A 106 -0.76 8.49 -2.13
N LEU A 107 0.50 8.13 -2.42
CA LEU A 107 1.63 8.43 -1.57
C LEU A 107 1.89 9.94 -1.74
N GLY A 108 1.25 10.76 -0.90
CA GLY A 108 1.66 12.14 -0.72
C GLY A 108 3.19 12.21 -0.53
N THR A 109 3.78 13.37 -0.86
CA THR A 109 5.22 13.59 -0.71
C THR A 109 5.67 13.06 0.65
N PHE A 110 6.55 12.07 0.68
CA PHE A 110 7.23 11.73 1.91
C PHE A 110 8.12 12.95 2.21
N PRO A 111 7.86 13.76 3.26
CA PRO A 111 8.81 14.79 3.62
C PRO A 111 10.05 14.08 4.14
N PHE A 112 11.03 13.90 3.27
CA PHE A 112 12.36 13.48 3.67
C PHE A 112 13.01 14.66 4.41
N ARG A 113 13.06 14.59 5.75
CA ARG A 113 13.88 15.46 6.59
C ARG A 113 14.82 14.60 7.43
N GLY A 114 16.10 14.68 7.11
CA GLY A 114 17.22 14.03 7.81
C GLY A 114 18.20 13.48 6.77
N GLY A 115 19.30 14.14 6.41
CA GLY A 115 20.22 14.88 7.28
C GLY A 115 21.33 13.93 7.73
N ALA A 116 22.37 13.79 6.90
CA ALA A 116 23.69 13.36 7.31
C ALA A 116 24.70 14.09 6.42
N ASP A 117 25.17 15.17 7.00
CA ASP A 117 26.39 15.92 6.68
C ASP A 117 27.54 14.94 6.41
N ALA A 118 28.17 15.04 5.24
CA ALA A 118 29.46 14.43 4.97
C ALA A 118 30.36 15.53 4.41
N THR A 119 31.04 16.16 5.36
CA THR A 119 32.06 17.18 5.21
C THR A 119 33.23 16.62 4.40
N ASP A 120 33.59 17.38 3.37
CA ASP A 120 34.95 17.74 2.96
C ASP A 120 36.02 16.64 2.94
N HIS A 121 36.45 16.23 1.74
CA HIS A 121 37.78 15.66 1.53
C HIS A 121 38.52 16.44 0.45
N SER A 122 39.54 17.14 0.94
CA SER A 122 40.52 17.94 0.22
C SER A 122 41.10 17.25 -1.01
N VAL A 123 41.16 18.04 -2.08
CA VAL A 123 42.05 17.89 -3.25
C VAL A 123 43.51 17.92 -2.79
N ALA A 124 44.33 17.03 -3.34
CA ALA A 124 45.79 17.07 -3.27
C ALA A 124 46.36 17.97 -4.38
#